data_AF-A0A5E5QID0-F1
#
_entry.id   AF-A0A5E5QID0-F1
#
_cell.length_a   1.000
_cell.length_b   1.000
_cell.length_c   1.000
_cell.angle_alpha   90.00
_cell.angle_beta   90.00
_cell.angle_gamma   90.00
#
_symmetry.space_group_name_H-M   'P 1'
#
loop_
_entity.id
_entity.type
_entity.pdbx_description
1 polymer ?
#
loop_
_entity_poly.entity_id
_entity_poly.type
_entity_poly.pdbx_seq_one_letter_code
_entity_poly.pdbx_strand_id
1 'polypeptide(L)'
;MKGNNLLALHTLKSNFAGKVKLIYIDPPYNTGNDSFNYNDNFNHSTWLTFMKNRLEVARDLLSEDGVIFVQCDDNEQAYLKVLMDEIFGRGNFLNDIIWNSTKSVTNTAIISVSHTHSLVFFKYKDYYVKNRTEFRLEEDGKGFSNPDNDERGKWKADPFQVGGWRPNQQYEIKNPNTKKIYTPNEGCSWKNDYKKFQILLNDNKIVFGKDGKSAPQRKRFLSEALKKGRVSKTIWDDLGTTTNGTQHLKSIFGKSIFNNPKPEELLQRIIQIATKKGDLVLDYHLGSGTTCAVAHKMGRQYIGIEQMDYIEDIAVKRMQKVIGKTVKKDDELLESLDFDAGGISKSVDWQGGGEFIYFELDKYNQKYIDKLNAIKRGHGTAKTIEQLYDEITKHAFLNYDVESEKLLASKKDFEKLSL
;
A
#
# COMPACT_ATOMS: atom_id res chain seq x y z
N MET A 1 -4.79 -14.78 -0.43
CA MET A 1 -4.03 -16.03 -0.67
C MET A 1 -3.39 -16.46 0.63
N LYS A 2 -3.58 -17.71 1.05
CA LYS A 2 -2.78 -18.32 2.12
C LYS A 2 -1.60 -19.08 1.54
N GLY A 3 -0.41 -18.89 2.09
CA GLY A 3 0.79 -19.66 1.73
C GLY A 3 2.07 -18.84 1.76
N ASN A 4 3.20 -19.52 1.56
CA ASN A 4 4.50 -18.85 1.52
C ASN A 4 4.52 -17.75 0.45
N ASN A 5 4.80 -16.52 0.88
CA ASN A 5 4.72 -15.36 0.00
C ASN A 5 5.69 -15.41 -1.20
N LEU A 6 6.86 -16.05 -1.09
CA LEU A 6 7.75 -16.20 -2.24
C LEU A 6 7.13 -17.11 -3.32
N LEU A 7 6.60 -18.27 -2.93
CA LEU A 7 5.92 -19.19 -3.86
C LEU A 7 4.66 -18.56 -4.47
N ALA A 8 3.92 -17.81 -3.66
CA ALA A 8 2.74 -17.08 -4.09
C ALA A 8 3.09 -16.01 -5.14
N LEU A 9 4.13 -15.21 -4.89
CA LEU A 9 4.61 -14.21 -5.83
C LEU A 9 5.01 -14.83 -7.18
N HIS A 10 5.72 -15.96 -7.17
CA HIS A 10 6.07 -16.69 -8.40
C HIS A 10 4.82 -17.20 -9.14
N THR A 11 3.83 -17.69 -8.42
CA THR A 11 2.55 -18.15 -9.00
C THR A 11 1.80 -17.00 -9.69
N LEU A 12 1.88 -15.79 -9.15
CA LEU A 12 1.24 -14.60 -9.72
C LEU A 12 1.91 -14.11 -11.01
N LYS A 13 3.20 -14.39 -11.24
CA LYS A 13 3.94 -13.85 -12.39
C LYS A 13 3.28 -14.15 -13.74
N SER A 14 2.72 -15.35 -13.90
CA SER A 14 2.09 -15.78 -15.16
C SER A 14 0.97 -14.84 -15.63
N ASN A 15 0.21 -14.29 -14.68
CA ASN A 15 -0.98 -13.49 -14.96
C ASN A 15 -0.81 -12.00 -14.63
N PHE A 16 0.10 -11.65 -13.72
CA PHE A 16 0.20 -10.31 -13.12
C PHE A 16 1.55 -9.61 -13.30
N ALA A 17 2.53 -10.22 -13.99
CA ALA A 17 3.78 -9.53 -14.34
C ALA A 17 3.49 -8.23 -15.10
N GLY A 18 4.11 -7.12 -14.67
CA GLY A 18 3.90 -5.81 -15.28
C GLY A 18 2.55 -5.14 -15.02
N LYS A 19 1.71 -5.65 -14.10
CA LYS A 19 0.33 -5.16 -13.91
C LYS A 19 0.05 -4.52 -12.55
N VAL A 20 0.91 -4.74 -11.55
CA VAL A 20 0.68 -4.21 -10.20
C VAL A 20 1.02 -2.72 -10.16
N LYS A 21 0.08 -1.88 -9.71
CA LYS A 21 0.28 -0.44 -9.62
C LYS A 21 1.02 -0.04 -8.35
N LEU A 22 0.61 -0.62 -7.22
CA LEU A 22 1.17 -0.35 -5.91
C LEU A 22 1.50 -1.67 -5.22
N ILE A 23 2.71 -1.76 -4.70
CA ILE A 23 3.08 -2.75 -3.69
C ILE A 23 3.28 -2.00 -2.37
N TYR A 24 2.60 -2.44 -1.32
CA TYR A 24 2.89 -2.03 0.05
C TYR A 24 3.18 -3.28 0.87
N ILE A 25 4.30 -3.31 1.58
CA ILE A 25 4.64 -4.39 2.49
C ILE A 25 5.17 -3.86 3.83
N ASP A 26 4.82 -4.59 4.87
CA ASP A 26 5.25 -4.41 6.25
C ASP A 26 5.98 -5.69 6.71
N PRO A 27 7.21 -5.95 6.22
CA PRO A 27 7.98 -7.14 6.57
C PRO A 27 8.36 -7.12 8.07
N PRO A 28 8.84 -8.25 8.62
CA PRO A 28 9.43 -8.28 9.96
C PRO A 28 10.61 -7.33 10.07
N TYR A 29 10.73 -6.65 11.21
CA TYR A 29 11.72 -5.61 11.42
C TYR A 29 13.02 -6.14 12.04
N ASN A 30 13.09 -7.44 12.33
CA ASN A 30 14.24 -8.11 12.91
C ASN A 30 14.62 -7.56 14.30
N THR A 31 13.62 -7.27 15.14
CA THR A 31 13.81 -6.61 16.44
C THR A 31 14.32 -7.55 17.53
N GLY A 32 14.35 -8.86 17.26
CA GLY A 32 14.68 -9.90 18.23
C GLY A 32 13.55 -10.19 19.24
N ASN A 33 12.39 -9.55 19.11
CA ASN A 33 11.21 -9.83 19.91
C ASN A 33 10.24 -10.73 19.13
N ASP A 34 10.05 -11.96 19.60
CA ASP A 34 9.08 -12.91 19.05
C ASP A 34 7.63 -12.49 19.39
N SER A 35 7.16 -11.41 18.80
CA SER A 35 5.76 -11.01 18.91
C SER A 35 4.95 -11.58 17.74
N PHE A 36 4.11 -12.57 18.07
CA PHE A 36 3.09 -13.25 17.25
C PHE A 36 3.61 -14.02 16.02
N ASN A 37 4.02 -15.29 16.23
CA ASN A 37 4.22 -16.40 15.26
C ASN A 37 5.03 -16.13 13.98
N TYR A 38 5.46 -14.91 13.70
CA TYR A 38 6.41 -14.57 12.66
C TYR A 38 7.79 -14.59 13.30
N ASN A 39 8.75 -15.27 12.67
CA ASN A 39 10.13 -15.21 13.12
C ASN A 39 10.62 -13.76 12.94
N ASP A 40 10.90 -13.04 14.02
CA ASP A 40 11.46 -11.67 13.99
C ASP A 40 12.89 -11.65 14.55
N ASN A 41 13.54 -12.82 14.57
CA ASN A 41 14.91 -13.02 15.04
C ASN A 41 15.73 -13.74 13.97
N PHE A 42 16.09 -12.99 12.93
CA PHE A 42 16.95 -13.45 11.85
C PHE A 42 18.39 -13.02 12.10
N ASN A 43 19.34 -13.87 11.69
CA ASN A 43 20.65 -13.34 11.33
C ASN A 43 20.45 -12.33 10.18
N HIS A 44 21.10 -11.18 10.26
CA HIS A 44 20.97 -10.11 9.27
C HIS A 44 21.16 -10.59 7.81
N SER A 45 22.12 -11.47 7.55
CA SER A 45 22.34 -12.05 6.21
C SER A 45 21.15 -12.89 5.71
N THR A 46 20.49 -13.62 6.62
CA THR A 46 19.28 -14.38 6.35
C THR A 46 18.11 -13.45 6.05
N TRP A 47 17.94 -12.36 6.81
CA TRP A 47 16.90 -11.36 6.57
C TRP A 47 17.06 -10.69 5.20
N LEU A 48 18.28 -10.29 4.85
CA LEU A 48 18.57 -9.71 3.53
C LEU A 48 18.29 -10.69 2.40
N THR A 49 18.67 -11.96 2.54
CA THR A 49 18.36 -13.01 1.55
C THR A 49 16.86 -13.23 1.44
N PHE A 50 16.15 -13.26 2.58
CA PHE A 50 14.69 -13.36 2.63
C PHE A 50 14.01 -12.22 1.87
N MET A 51 14.46 -10.98 2.07
CA MET A 51 13.94 -9.80 1.38
C MET A 51 14.31 -9.76 -0.10
N LYS A 52 15.57 -10.04 -0.45
CA LYS A 52 16.09 -10.00 -1.83
C LYS A 52 15.23 -10.84 -2.78
N ASN A 53 15.04 -12.12 -2.44
CA ASN A 53 14.29 -13.06 -3.27
C ASN A 53 12.84 -12.59 -3.55
N ARG A 54 12.22 -11.89 -2.60
CA ARG A 54 10.84 -11.38 -2.74
C ARG A 54 10.80 -10.08 -3.52
N LEU A 55 11.72 -9.16 -3.22
CA LEU A 55 11.78 -7.84 -3.86
C LEU A 55 12.11 -7.95 -5.36
N GLU A 56 12.94 -8.92 -5.76
CA GLU A 56 13.22 -9.22 -7.17
C GLU A 56 11.94 -9.60 -7.92
N VAL A 57 11.13 -10.51 -7.36
CA VAL A 57 9.86 -10.90 -7.97
C VAL A 57 8.83 -9.75 -7.93
N ALA A 58 8.77 -9.01 -6.81
CA ALA A 58 7.90 -7.85 -6.67
C ALA A 58 8.17 -6.79 -7.75
N ARG A 59 9.46 -6.55 -8.08
CA ARG A 59 9.84 -5.64 -9.16
C ARG A 59 9.30 -6.07 -10.53
N ASP A 60 9.29 -7.37 -10.82
CA ASP A 60 8.74 -7.91 -12.07
C ASP A 60 7.20 -7.79 -12.14
N LEU A 61 6.53 -7.85 -10.99
CA LEU A 61 5.07 -7.71 -10.90
C LEU A 61 4.62 -6.25 -11.10
N LEU A 62 5.45 -5.28 -10.72
CA LEU A 62 5.12 -3.86 -10.91
C LEU A 62 4.95 -3.50 -12.40
N SER A 63 3.93 -2.70 -12.66
CA SER A 63 3.77 -1.92 -13.89
C SER A 63 4.90 -0.92 -14.08
N GLU A 64 5.09 -0.43 -15.30
CA GLU A 64 6.15 0.53 -15.65
C GLU A 64 6.10 1.82 -14.80
N ASP A 65 4.88 2.27 -14.51
CA ASP A 65 4.56 3.39 -13.63
C ASP A 65 4.21 2.93 -12.19
N GLY A 66 4.60 1.71 -11.84
CA GLY A 66 4.38 1.11 -10.53
C GLY A 66 5.29 1.67 -9.45
N VAL A 67 4.84 1.58 -8.20
CA VAL A 67 5.56 2.04 -7.02
C VAL A 67 5.52 0.99 -5.91
N ILE A 68 6.60 0.86 -5.17
CA ILE A 68 6.68 0.03 -3.96
C ILE A 68 6.98 0.90 -2.74
N PHE A 69 6.25 0.63 -1.66
CA PHE A 69 6.49 1.14 -0.32
C PHE A 69 6.88 -0.03 0.57
N VAL A 70 8.06 0.04 1.19
CA VAL A 70 8.52 -0.97 2.16
C VAL A 70 8.70 -0.30 3.50
N GLN A 71 7.89 -0.72 4.47
CA GLN A 71 7.96 -0.20 5.83
C GLN A 71 9.03 -0.94 6.65
N CYS A 72 9.73 -0.20 7.50
CA CYS A 72 10.77 -0.74 8.38
C CYS A 72 11.03 0.19 9.58
N ASP A 73 11.85 -0.26 10.51
CA ASP A 73 12.38 0.56 11.61
C ASP A 73 13.88 0.87 11.41
N ASP A 74 14.49 1.48 12.42
CA ASP A 74 15.91 1.86 12.41
C ASP A 74 16.88 0.67 12.25
N ASN A 75 16.48 -0.55 12.61
CA ASN A 75 17.37 -1.72 12.59
C ASN A 75 17.76 -2.10 11.16
N GLU A 76 16.79 -2.15 10.25
CA GLU A 76 16.97 -2.70 8.92
C GLU A 76 16.89 -1.66 7.79
N GLN A 77 16.42 -0.42 8.04
CA GLN A 77 16.16 0.56 6.98
C GLN A 77 17.38 0.84 6.08
N ALA A 78 18.58 0.98 6.66
CA ALA A 78 19.77 1.34 5.90
C ALA A 78 20.20 0.21 4.95
N TYR A 79 20.14 -1.04 5.44
CA TYR A 79 20.53 -2.22 4.67
C TYR A 79 19.47 -2.55 3.62
N LEU A 80 18.19 -2.44 3.97
CA LEU A 80 17.09 -2.53 3.03
C LEU A 80 17.23 -1.50 1.91
N LYS A 81 17.62 -0.26 2.22
CA LYS A 81 17.83 0.78 1.22
C LYS A 81 18.95 0.43 0.24
N VAL A 82 20.07 -0.13 0.73
CA VAL A 82 21.17 -0.58 -0.13
C VAL A 82 20.71 -1.75 -1.02
N LEU A 83 19.99 -2.71 -0.46
CA LEU A 83 19.45 -3.84 -1.21
C LEU A 83 18.46 -3.39 -2.29
N MET A 84 17.55 -2.46 -1.97
CA MET A 84 16.59 -1.93 -2.93
C MET A 84 17.27 -1.06 -4.00
N ASP A 85 18.39 -0.40 -3.71
CA ASP A 85 19.19 0.29 -4.73
C ASP A 85 19.77 -0.68 -5.78
N GLU A 86 20.18 -1.89 -5.36
CA GLU A 86 20.63 -2.96 -6.26
C GLU A 86 19.49 -3.46 -7.15
N ILE A 87 18.33 -3.75 -6.54
CA ILE A 87 17.18 -4.38 -7.24
C ILE A 87 16.44 -3.38 -8.15
N PHE A 88 16.06 -2.22 -7.61
CA PHE A 88 15.26 -1.23 -8.33
C PHE A 88 16.10 -0.20 -9.09
N GLY A 89 17.39 -0.10 -8.79
CA GLY A 89 18.28 0.93 -9.30
C GLY A 89 18.20 2.21 -8.48
N ARG A 90 19.36 2.72 -8.03
CA ARG A 90 19.47 3.92 -7.19
C ARG A 90 18.74 5.16 -7.74
N GLY A 91 18.73 5.32 -9.07
CA GLY A 91 18.03 6.44 -9.73
C GLY A 91 16.51 6.42 -9.54
N ASN A 92 15.93 5.25 -9.24
CA ASN A 92 14.50 5.05 -9.07
C ASN A 92 14.00 5.25 -7.63
N PHE A 93 14.91 5.45 -6.68
CA PHE A 93 14.56 5.86 -5.33
C PHE A 93 13.82 7.21 -5.36
N LEU A 94 12.67 7.28 -4.69
CA LEU A 94 11.95 8.53 -4.52
C LEU A 94 12.41 9.24 -3.24
N ASN A 95 12.03 8.71 -2.08
CA ASN A 95 12.28 9.28 -0.76
C ASN A 95 12.08 8.19 0.32
N ASP A 96 12.57 8.47 1.52
CA ASP A 96 12.13 7.83 2.75
C ASP A 96 11.06 8.70 3.42
N ILE A 97 9.95 8.06 3.83
CA ILE A 97 8.83 8.71 4.49
C ILE A 97 8.83 8.30 5.97
N ILE A 98 8.91 9.31 6.83
CA ILE A 98 8.86 9.18 8.28
C ILE A 98 7.41 9.31 8.73
N TRP A 99 6.83 8.23 9.26
CA TRP A 99 5.51 8.25 9.88
C TRP A 99 5.65 8.17 11.40
N ASN A 100 5.01 9.12 12.10
CA ASN A 100 4.95 9.11 13.57
C ASN A 100 4.00 7.99 14.04
N SER A 101 4.57 6.88 14.49
CA SER A 101 3.89 5.62 14.79
C SER A 101 3.40 5.53 16.23
N THR A 102 3.80 6.45 17.11
CA THR A 102 3.41 6.48 18.53
C THR A 102 2.86 7.85 18.94
N LYS A 103 2.02 7.87 19.99
CA LYS A 103 1.52 9.13 20.59
C LYS A 103 2.34 9.57 21.80
N SER A 104 2.89 8.60 22.53
CA SER A 104 3.53 8.81 23.82
C SER A 104 5.05 8.73 23.68
N VAL A 105 5.74 9.51 24.51
CA VAL A 105 7.19 9.45 24.69
C VAL A 105 7.52 8.35 25.71
N THR A 106 8.50 7.50 25.38
CA THR A 106 9.02 6.46 26.27
C THR A 106 10.07 7.06 27.21
N ASN A 107 9.67 7.38 28.43
CA ASN A 107 10.54 8.04 29.42
C ASN A 107 11.74 7.19 29.90
N THR A 108 11.71 5.88 29.67
CA THR A 108 12.81 4.96 30.02
C THR A 108 13.86 4.82 28.92
N ALA A 109 13.60 5.33 27.71
CA ALA A 109 14.53 5.26 26.59
C ALA A 109 15.59 6.38 26.69
N ILE A 110 16.80 6.14 26.18
CA ILE A 110 17.83 7.18 26.01
C ILE A 110 17.31 8.26 25.06
N ILE A 111 16.74 7.83 23.92
CA ILE A 111 15.98 8.64 22.99
C ILE A 111 14.72 7.85 22.65
N SER A 112 13.56 8.46 22.83
CA SER A 112 12.29 7.81 22.54
C SER A 112 12.06 7.72 21.03
N VAL A 113 12.13 6.51 20.47
CA VAL A 113 11.70 6.24 19.09
C VAL A 113 10.19 6.45 18.99
N SER A 114 9.76 7.28 18.05
CA SER A 114 8.34 7.58 17.82
C SER A 114 7.90 7.36 16.37
N HIS A 115 8.80 6.90 15.51
CA HIS A 115 8.55 6.83 14.08
C HIS A 115 8.95 5.49 13.47
N THR A 116 8.60 5.33 12.20
CA THR A 116 9.08 4.27 11.32
C THR A 116 9.44 4.87 9.96
N HIS A 117 10.15 4.11 9.16
CA HIS A 117 10.59 4.45 7.81
C HIS A 117 9.70 3.79 6.77
N SER A 118 9.54 4.42 5.63
CA SER A 118 8.84 3.87 4.47
C SER A 118 9.63 4.22 3.23
N LEU A 119 10.45 3.27 2.78
CA LEU A 119 11.28 3.45 1.60
C LEU A 119 10.40 3.35 0.35
N VAL A 120 10.46 4.40 -0.47
CA VAL A 120 9.65 4.50 -1.68
C VAL A 120 10.52 4.40 -2.93
N PHE A 121 10.22 3.42 -3.77
CA PHE A 121 10.85 3.24 -5.08
C PHE A 121 9.80 3.18 -6.17
N PHE A 122 10.07 3.88 -7.28
CA PHE A 122 9.36 3.63 -8.53
C PHE A 122 9.98 2.42 -9.24
N LYS A 123 9.22 1.75 -10.10
CA LYS A 123 9.85 0.83 -11.07
C LYS A 123 10.70 1.63 -12.06
N TYR A 124 10.13 2.69 -12.64
CA TYR A 124 10.81 3.66 -13.50
C TYR A 124 10.43 5.10 -13.15
N LYS A 125 11.34 5.83 -12.50
CA LYS A 125 11.10 7.20 -12.04
C LYS A 125 10.85 8.19 -13.17
N ASP A 126 11.41 7.95 -14.36
CA ASP A 126 11.25 8.83 -15.52
C ASP A 126 9.79 9.02 -15.95
N TYR A 127 8.92 8.02 -15.71
CA TYR A 127 7.48 8.18 -15.93
C TYR A 127 6.93 9.36 -15.09
N TYR A 128 7.20 9.37 -13.79
CA TYR A 128 6.70 10.41 -12.89
C TYR A 128 7.42 11.75 -13.02
N VAL A 129 8.65 11.77 -13.56
CA VAL A 129 9.31 13.03 -13.93
C VAL A 129 8.52 13.76 -15.01
N LYS A 130 7.95 13.02 -15.97
CA LYS A 130 7.10 13.52 -17.05
C LYS A 130 5.65 13.74 -16.60
N ASN A 131 5.14 12.88 -15.72
CA ASN A 131 3.74 12.85 -15.28
C ASN A 131 3.55 13.21 -13.79
N ARG A 132 4.20 14.29 -13.33
CA ARG A 132 4.30 14.65 -11.90
C ARG A 132 2.96 14.81 -11.16
N THR A 133 1.89 15.12 -11.88
CA THR A 133 0.55 15.31 -11.30
C THR A 133 -0.15 14.01 -10.97
N GLU A 134 0.35 12.86 -11.45
CA GLU A 134 -0.25 11.55 -11.18
C GLU A 134 0.14 10.99 -9.80
N PHE A 135 1.19 11.53 -9.16
CA PHE A 135 1.63 11.13 -7.82
C PHE A 135 1.39 12.26 -6.82
N ARG A 136 0.12 12.40 -6.41
CA ARG A 136 -0.38 13.56 -5.66
C ARG A 136 -1.50 13.16 -4.71
N LEU A 137 -1.60 13.90 -3.61
CA LEU A 137 -2.79 13.91 -2.77
C LEU A 137 -3.89 14.77 -3.41
N GLU A 138 -5.14 14.47 -3.10
CA GLU A 138 -6.24 15.36 -3.48
C GLU A 138 -6.15 16.68 -2.71
N GLU A 139 -6.60 17.76 -3.34
CA GLU A 139 -6.72 19.08 -2.74
C GLU A 139 -8.03 19.15 -1.96
N ASP A 140 -7.96 19.52 -0.68
CA ASP A 140 -9.12 19.60 0.23
C ASP A 140 -9.74 21.02 0.24
N GLY A 141 -9.11 21.97 -0.44
CA GLY A 141 -9.57 23.35 -0.54
C GLY A 141 -9.42 24.15 0.75
N LYS A 142 -8.73 23.60 1.76
CA LYS A 142 -8.52 24.27 3.05
C LYS A 142 -7.68 25.53 2.86
N GLY A 143 -8.22 26.65 3.34
CA GLY A 143 -7.55 27.95 3.29
C GLY A 143 -7.67 28.70 1.97
N PHE A 144 -8.54 28.26 1.05
CA PHE A 144 -8.95 29.03 -0.13
C PHE A 144 -10.21 29.86 0.19
N SER A 145 -10.22 31.13 -0.23
CA SER A 145 -11.37 32.04 -0.08
C SER A 145 -11.47 32.98 -1.29
N ASN A 146 -12.59 33.69 -1.45
CA ASN A 146 -12.77 34.66 -2.54
C ASN A 146 -13.11 36.06 -1.99
N PRO A 147 -12.16 36.74 -1.33
CA PRO A 147 -12.44 37.99 -0.63
C PRO A 147 -12.69 39.18 -1.57
N ASP A 148 -12.28 39.07 -2.83
CA ASP A 148 -12.35 40.13 -3.85
C ASP A 148 -13.34 39.81 -4.97
N ASN A 149 -14.21 38.81 -4.78
CA ASN A 149 -15.21 38.37 -5.76
C ASN A 149 -14.64 38.10 -7.16
N ASP A 150 -13.43 37.51 -7.23
CA ASP A 150 -12.82 37.10 -8.49
C ASP A 150 -13.73 36.06 -9.18
N GLU A 151 -14.04 36.26 -10.46
CA GLU A 151 -14.94 35.41 -11.26
C GLU A 151 -14.47 33.95 -11.35
N ARG A 152 -13.16 33.70 -11.17
CA ARG A 152 -12.55 32.36 -11.20
C ARG A 152 -12.75 31.59 -9.89
N GLY A 153 -13.33 32.23 -8.88
CA GLY A 153 -13.69 31.63 -7.60
C GLY A 153 -12.59 31.70 -6.55
N LYS A 154 -12.66 30.80 -5.56
CA LYS A 154 -11.78 30.80 -4.38
C LYS A 154 -10.31 30.67 -4.77
N TRP A 155 -9.46 31.44 -4.10
CA TRP A 155 -8.00 31.44 -4.28
C TRP A 155 -7.27 31.57 -2.95
N LYS A 156 -5.96 31.34 -2.97
CA LYS A 156 -5.04 31.59 -1.86
C LYS A 156 -3.84 32.41 -2.34
N ALA A 157 -3.37 33.32 -1.48
CA ALA A 157 -2.15 34.07 -1.76
C ALA A 157 -0.91 33.21 -1.52
N ASP A 158 -0.15 32.96 -2.57
CA ASP A 158 1.20 32.40 -2.47
C ASP A 158 2.25 33.51 -2.56
N PRO A 159 3.39 33.39 -1.86
CA PRO A 159 4.51 34.32 -2.03
C PRO A 159 4.92 34.45 -3.49
N PHE A 160 5.17 35.67 -3.98
CA PHE A 160 5.66 35.88 -5.35
C PHE A 160 7.19 35.85 -5.47
N GLN A 161 7.88 35.52 -4.40
CA GLN A 161 9.34 35.34 -4.35
C GLN A 161 9.72 33.87 -4.14
N VAL A 162 10.97 33.56 -4.47
CA VAL A 162 11.60 32.24 -4.30
C VAL A 162 13.09 32.43 -3.99
N GLY A 163 13.68 31.51 -3.23
CA GLY A 163 15.12 31.51 -2.95
C GLY A 163 15.96 31.32 -4.21
N GLY A 164 17.18 31.84 -4.15
CA GLY A 164 18.16 31.82 -5.23
C GLY A 164 18.15 33.12 -6.03
N TRP A 165 19.34 33.67 -6.27
CA TRP A 165 19.52 34.87 -7.06
C TRP A 165 19.53 34.54 -8.57
N ARG A 166 18.76 35.30 -9.35
CA ARG A 166 18.64 35.16 -10.80
C ARG A 166 18.59 36.53 -11.47
N PRO A 167 19.52 36.86 -12.39
CA PRO A 167 19.66 38.21 -12.93
C PRO A 167 18.36 38.77 -13.55
N ASN A 168 17.63 37.95 -14.29
CA ASN A 168 16.42 38.35 -15.02
C ASN A 168 15.16 38.47 -14.16
N GLN A 169 15.26 38.26 -12.84
CA GLN A 169 14.15 38.31 -11.89
C GLN A 169 14.37 39.34 -10.77
N GLN A 170 15.35 40.23 -10.95
CA GLN A 170 15.70 41.33 -10.06
C GLN A 170 15.12 42.64 -10.62
N TYR A 171 13.82 42.83 -10.49
CA TYR A 171 13.15 44.06 -10.95
C TYR A 171 12.28 44.64 -9.85
N GLU A 172 11.96 45.91 -9.97
CA GLU A 172 11.11 46.61 -9.02
C GLU A 172 9.62 46.39 -9.32
N ILE A 173 8.83 46.18 -8.28
CA ILE A 173 7.37 46.13 -8.38
C ILE A 173 6.81 47.27 -7.53
N LYS A 174 6.16 48.23 -8.19
CA LYS A 174 5.45 49.32 -7.53
C LYS A 174 4.02 48.90 -7.17
N ASN A 175 3.67 48.94 -5.89
CA ASN A 175 2.30 48.70 -5.46
C ASN A 175 1.38 49.82 -6.00
N PRO A 176 0.29 49.49 -6.71
CA PRO A 176 -0.56 50.48 -7.36
C PRO A 176 -1.30 51.39 -6.38
N ASN A 177 -1.62 50.89 -5.18
CA ASN A 177 -2.40 51.58 -4.15
C ASN A 177 -1.52 52.48 -3.27
N THR A 178 -0.38 51.96 -2.80
CA THR A 178 0.49 52.67 -1.85
C THR A 178 1.66 53.39 -2.50
N LYS A 179 1.92 53.12 -3.79
CA LYS A 179 3.10 53.58 -4.54
C LYS A 179 4.44 53.08 -3.98
N LYS A 180 4.44 52.24 -2.92
CA LYS A 180 5.64 51.62 -2.35
C LYS A 180 6.29 50.68 -3.37
N ILE A 181 7.60 50.74 -3.47
CA ILE A 181 8.42 49.86 -4.32
C ILE A 181 8.86 48.65 -3.51
N TYR A 182 8.76 47.47 -4.13
CA TYR A 182 9.23 46.20 -3.60
C TYR A 182 10.30 45.62 -4.51
N THR A 183 11.35 45.08 -3.89
CA THR A 183 12.39 44.26 -4.50
C THR A 183 12.40 42.88 -3.84
N PRO A 184 12.96 41.85 -4.49
CA PRO A 184 13.18 40.57 -3.83
C PRO A 184 14.05 40.75 -2.57
N ASN A 185 13.81 39.94 -1.55
CA ASN A 185 14.70 39.88 -0.40
C ASN A 185 16.12 39.46 -0.82
N GLU A 186 17.12 39.78 -0.01
CA GLU A 186 18.49 39.35 -0.24
C GLU A 186 18.57 37.82 -0.41
N GLY A 187 19.34 37.37 -1.41
CA GLY A 187 19.43 35.95 -1.79
C GLY A 187 18.19 35.35 -2.47
N CYS A 188 17.15 36.15 -2.73
CA CYS A 188 15.92 35.73 -3.39
C CYS A 188 15.74 36.36 -4.77
N SER A 189 14.76 35.86 -5.52
CA SER A 189 14.29 36.40 -6.80
C SER A 189 12.77 36.39 -6.85
N TRP A 190 12.17 37.21 -7.71
CA TRP A 190 10.76 37.03 -8.06
C TRP A 190 10.55 35.67 -8.75
N LYS A 191 9.36 35.08 -8.60
CA LYS A 191 9.04 33.77 -9.19
C LYS A 191 9.07 33.78 -10.73
N ASN A 192 8.87 34.94 -11.33
CA ASN A 192 8.73 35.10 -12.77
C ASN A 192 9.53 36.32 -13.24
N ASP A 193 9.98 36.31 -14.50
CA ASP A 193 10.54 37.50 -15.14
C ASP A 193 9.49 38.63 -15.26
N TYR A 194 9.96 39.83 -15.60
CA TYR A 194 9.10 41.01 -15.66
C TYR A 194 7.95 40.86 -16.67
N LYS A 195 8.22 40.28 -17.85
CA LYS A 195 7.22 40.07 -18.90
C LYS A 195 6.08 39.18 -18.40
N LYS A 196 6.42 38.07 -17.75
CA LYS A 196 5.43 37.15 -17.20
C LYS A 196 4.70 37.75 -16.00
N PHE A 197 5.37 38.57 -15.18
CA PHE A 197 4.71 39.34 -14.12
C PHE A 197 3.64 40.28 -14.69
N GLN A 198 3.94 41.05 -15.74
CA GLN A 198 2.97 41.95 -16.37
C GLN A 198 1.73 41.19 -16.89
N ILE A 199 1.94 40.02 -17.51
CA ILE A 199 0.84 39.14 -17.94
C ILE A 199 -0.04 38.73 -16.75
N LEU A 200 0.58 38.30 -15.64
CA LEU A 200 -0.16 37.89 -14.44
C LEU A 200 -0.87 39.06 -13.77
N LEU A 201 -0.28 40.25 -13.79
CA LEU A 201 -0.89 41.46 -13.23
C LEU A 201 -2.14 41.85 -14.03
N ASN A 202 -2.03 41.88 -15.37
CA ASN A 202 -3.15 42.20 -16.26
C ASN A 202 -4.26 41.15 -16.20
N ASP A 203 -3.92 39.88 -15.98
CA ASP A 203 -4.86 38.77 -15.73
C ASP A 203 -5.38 38.75 -14.28
N ASN A 204 -5.18 39.81 -13.49
CA ASN A 204 -5.64 39.90 -12.10
C ASN A 204 -5.20 38.68 -11.23
N LYS A 205 -4.04 38.09 -11.53
CA LYS A 205 -3.44 36.96 -10.77
C LYS A 205 -2.41 37.42 -9.74
N ILE A 206 -2.17 38.72 -9.64
CA ILE A 206 -1.32 39.33 -8.62
C ILE A 206 -2.21 40.07 -7.62
N VAL A 207 -1.95 39.88 -6.32
CA VAL A 207 -2.63 40.58 -5.23
C VAL A 207 -1.59 41.17 -4.28
N PHE A 208 -1.88 42.35 -3.72
CA PHE A 208 -0.99 43.06 -2.81
C PHE A 208 -1.47 42.93 -1.36
N GLY A 209 -1.69 41.69 -0.90
CA GLY A 209 -2.32 41.40 0.38
C GLY A 209 -3.83 41.67 0.41
N LYS A 210 -4.48 41.32 1.53
CA LYS A 210 -5.95 41.46 1.69
C LYS A 210 -6.43 42.90 1.64
N ASP A 211 -5.59 43.84 2.09
CA ASP A 211 -5.88 45.28 2.15
C ASP A 211 -5.28 46.07 0.98
N GLY A 212 -4.61 45.38 0.05
CA GLY A 212 -3.95 46.00 -1.09
C GLY A 212 -2.66 46.76 -0.76
N LYS A 213 -2.13 46.65 0.47
CA LYS A 213 -0.95 47.43 0.93
C LYS A 213 0.34 46.62 1.08
N SER A 214 0.29 45.31 0.84
CA SER A 214 1.42 44.40 1.04
C SER A 214 2.29 44.24 -0.21
N ALA A 215 3.37 43.45 -0.08
CA ALA A 215 4.19 43.00 -1.20
C ALA A 215 3.37 42.16 -2.20
N PRO A 216 3.80 42.05 -3.48
CA PRO A 216 3.09 41.25 -4.47
C PRO A 216 3.05 39.77 -4.08
N GLN A 217 1.87 39.18 -4.20
CA GLN A 217 1.58 37.76 -4.01
C GLN A 217 0.85 37.24 -5.24
N ARG A 218 0.95 35.94 -5.50
CA ARG A 218 0.23 35.29 -6.59
C ARG A 218 -1.06 34.68 -6.08
N LYS A 219 -2.18 34.94 -6.76
CA LYS A 219 -3.41 34.19 -6.58
C LYS A 219 -3.21 32.78 -7.15
N ARG A 220 -3.31 31.77 -6.29
CA ARG A 220 -3.44 30.37 -6.70
C ARG A 220 -4.91 29.98 -6.54
N PHE A 221 -5.59 29.73 -7.65
CA PHE A 221 -7.01 29.38 -7.66
C PHE A 221 -7.26 27.95 -7.23
N LEU A 222 -8.38 27.71 -6.54
CA LEU A 222 -8.80 26.39 -6.10
C LEU A 222 -9.03 25.46 -7.29
N SER A 223 -9.61 25.96 -8.38
CA SER A 223 -9.82 25.19 -9.61
C SER A 223 -8.51 24.69 -10.23
N GLU A 224 -7.45 25.49 -10.21
CA GLU A 224 -6.10 25.09 -10.65
C GLU A 224 -5.47 24.09 -9.66
N ALA A 225 -5.71 24.26 -8.36
CA ALA A 225 -5.18 23.39 -7.31
C ALA A 225 -5.83 22.00 -7.31
N LEU A 226 -7.16 21.93 -7.47
CA LEU A 226 -7.92 20.67 -7.59
C LEU A 226 -7.42 19.82 -8.76
N LYS A 227 -7.09 20.44 -9.90
CA LYS A 227 -6.54 19.74 -11.07
C LYS A 227 -5.11 19.21 -10.85
N LYS A 228 -4.30 19.90 -10.04
CA LYS A 228 -2.89 19.54 -9.80
C LYS A 228 -2.69 18.61 -8.61
N GLY A 229 -3.64 18.62 -7.67
CA GLY A 229 -3.48 18.00 -6.36
C GLY A 229 -2.37 18.67 -5.53
N ARG A 230 -2.01 18.02 -4.43
CA ARG A 230 -1.00 18.45 -3.48
C ARG A 230 0.15 17.47 -3.41
N VAL A 231 1.35 18.00 -3.18
CA VAL A 231 2.54 17.18 -2.92
C VAL A 231 2.52 16.73 -1.46
N SER A 232 2.83 15.47 -1.21
CA SER A 232 3.02 14.97 0.16
C SER A 232 4.40 15.37 0.70
N LYS A 233 4.48 15.66 2.00
CA LYS A 233 5.77 15.81 2.70
C LYS A 233 6.35 14.44 3.03
N THR A 234 7.64 14.38 3.39
CA THR A 234 8.29 13.16 3.87
C THR A 234 8.05 12.89 5.36
N ILE A 235 7.52 13.86 6.13
CA ILE A 235 7.16 13.67 7.54
C ILE A 235 5.64 13.66 7.64
N TRP A 236 5.10 12.55 8.13
CA TRP A 236 3.67 12.31 8.37
C TRP A 236 3.42 12.17 9.88
N ASP A 237 3.17 13.30 10.52
CA ASP A 237 2.84 13.46 11.94
C ASP A 237 1.35 13.71 12.19
N ASP A 238 0.55 13.76 11.12
CA ASP A 238 -0.88 14.10 11.11
C ASP A 238 -1.81 12.91 10.88
N LEU A 239 -1.28 11.68 10.93
CA LEU A 239 -2.01 10.44 10.71
C LEU A 239 -2.26 9.67 12.02
N GLY A 240 -3.16 8.68 11.96
CA GLY A 240 -3.33 7.72 13.05
C GLY A 240 -2.01 7.00 13.39
N THR A 241 -1.87 6.58 14.64
CA THR A 241 -0.70 5.82 15.13
C THR A 241 -0.99 4.32 15.19
N THR A 242 -0.01 3.50 15.57
CA THR A 242 -0.23 2.07 15.83
C THR A 242 -1.36 1.82 16.84
N THR A 243 -1.48 2.70 17.86
CA THR A 243 -2.58 2.64 18.83
C THR A 243 -3.95 2.79 18.17
N ASN A 244 -4.09 3.68 17.17
CA ASN A 244 -5.34 3.84 16.42
C ASN A 244 -5.69 2.56 15.66
N GLY A 245 -4.70 1.92 15.02
CA GLY A 245 -4.89 0.64 14.34
C GLY A 245 -5.36 -0.47 15.30
N THR A 246 -4.71 -0.61 16.45
CA THR A 246 -5.09 -1.59 17.48
C THR A 246 -6.51 -1.34 18.00
N GLN A 247 -6.87 -0.08 18.26
CA GLN A 247 -8.21 0.29 18.73
C GLN A 247 -9.29 -0.02 17.69
N HIS A 248 -9.04 0.28 16.41
CA HIS A 248 -9.97 -0.02 15.33
C HIS A 248 -10.16 -1.53 15.14
N LEU A 249 -9.07 -2.32 15.12
CA LEU A 249 -9.21 -3.76 15.01
C LEU A 249 -9.93 -4.36 16.22
N LYS A 250 -9.66 -3.84 17.43
CA LYS A 250 -10.40 -4.23 18.64
C LYS A 250 -11.89 -3.89 18.56
N SER A 251 -12.28 -2.75 17.96
CA SER A 251 -13.70 -2.42 17.81
C SER A 251 -14.41 -3.33 16.82
N ILE A 252 -13.71 -3.83 15.79
CA ILE A 252 -14.26 -4.78 14.80
C ILE A 252 -14.50 -6.17 15.41
N PHE A 253 -13.59 -6.63 16.27
CA PHE A 253 -13.56 -8.00 16.80
C PHE A 253 -13.92 -8.14 18.28
N GLY A 254 -14.18 -7.03 18.97
CA GLY A 254 -14.49 -6.98 20.41
C GLY A 254 -13.29 -7.25 21.34
N LYS A 255 -12.15 -7.72 20.81
CA LYS A 255 -10.94 -8.06 21.56
C LYS A 255 -9.67 -7.79 20.76
N SER A 256 -8.54 -7.70 21.44
CA SER A 256 -7.23 -7.58 20.78
C SER A 256 -6.83 -8.95 20.21
N ILE A 257 -6.72 -9.05 18.88
CA ILE A 257 -6.41 -10.30 18.17
C ILE A 257 -5.12 -10.25 17.35
N PHE A 258 -4.54 -9.06 17.17
CA PHE A 258 -3.36 -8.85 16.36
C PHE A 258 -2.50 -7.75 17.02
N ASN A 259 -1.19 -7.91 16.95
CA ASN A 259 -0.26 -6.94 17.51
C ASN A 259 0.14 -5.92 16.45
N ASN A 260 0.10 -4.64 16.82
CA ASN A 260 0.57 -3.52 16.01
C ASN A 260 0.01 -3.44 14.57
N PRO A 261 -1.30 -3.65 14.33
CA PRO A 261 -1.85 -3.46 12.99
C PRO A 261 -1.68 -2.00 12.56
N LYS A 262 -1.32 -1.79 11.29
CA LYS A 262 -1.20 -0.45 10.72
C LYS A 262 -2.59 0.23 10.66
N PRO A 263 -2.68 1.54 10.97
CA PRO A 263 -3.94 2.27 10.89
C PRO A 263 -4.38 2.49 9.44
N GLU A 264 -5.68 2.50 9.19
CA GLU A 264 -6.23 2.63 7.83
C GLU A 264 -5.88 3.97 7.18
N GLU A 265 -5.74 5.05 7.96
CA GLU A 265 -5.40 6.39 7.45
C GLU A 265 -4.00 6.44 6.82
N LEU A 266 -3.06 5.62 7.31
CA LEU A 266 -1.73 5.49 6.73
C LEU A 266 -1.82 4.89 5.32
N LEU A 267 -2.51 3.76 5.22
CA LEU A 267 -2.68 3.05 3.95
C LEU A 267 -3.55 3.87 2.98
N GLN A 268 -4.53 4.62 3.47
CA GLN A 268 -5.34 5.51 2.64
C GLN A 268 -4.46 6.55 1.95
N ARG A 269 -3.56 7.18 2.69
CA ARG A 269 -2.63 8.16 2.12
C ARG A 269 -1.73 7.53 1.06
N ILE A 270 -1.15 6.37 1.34
CA ILE A 270 -0.29 5.64 0.39
C ILE A 270 -1.06 5.29 -0.88
N ILE A 271 -2.22 4.64 -0.75
CA ILE A 271 -3.06 4.21 -1.88
C ILE A 271 -3.55 5.41 -2.68
N GLN A 272 -3.94 6.51 -2.03
CA GLN A 272 -4.39 7.72 -2.71
C GLN A 272 -3.29 8.36 -3.58
N ILE A 273 -2.06 8.44 -3.06
CA ILE A 273 -0.95 9.06 -3.79
C ILE A 273 -0.51 8.19 -4.98
N ALA A 274 -0.56 6.87 -4.81
CA ALA A 274 0.03 5.91 -5.74
C ALA A 274 -0.95 5.35 -6.79
N THR A 275 -2.26 5.42 -6.56
CA THR A 275 -3.25 4.66 -7.35
C THR A 275 -4.52 5.45 -7.67
N LYS A 276 -5.18 5.05 -8.75
CA LYS A 276 -6.54 5.44 -9.14
C LYS A 276 -7.52 4.30 -8.84
N LYS A 277 -8.82 4.57 -8.93
CA LYS A 277 -9.84 3.51 -8.82
C LYS A 277 -9.60 2.44 -9.90
N GLY A 278 -9.77 1.17 -9.54
CA GLY A 278 -9.54 0.02 -10.42
C GLY A 278 -8.08 -0.45 -10.52
N ASP A 279 -7.10 0.34 -10.09
CA ASP A 279 -5.69 -0.09 -10.07
C ASP A 279 -5.48 -1.26 -9.10
N LEU A 280 -4.46 -2.09 -9.40
CA LEU A 280 -4.12 -3.27 -8.61
C LEU A 280 -3.11 -2.95 -7.50
N VAL A 281 -3.48 -3.24 -6.26
CA VAL A 281 -2.64 -3.15 -5.06
C VAL A 281 -2.22 -4.55 -4.60
N LEU A 282 -0.93 -4.75 -4.30
CA LEU A 282 -0.41 -6.01 -3.78
C LEU A 282 0.21 -5.80 -2.40
N ASP A 283 -0.15 -6.68 -1.47
CA ASP A 283 0.49 -6.80 -0.17
C ASP A 283 0.81 -8.28 0.10
N TYR A 284 2.10 -8.60 0.15
CA TYR A 284 2.58 -9.96 0.40
C TYR A 284 3.16 -10.16 1.80
N HIS A 285 2.89 -9.22 2.71
CA HIS A 285 3.08 -9.30 4.16
C HIS A 285 1.79 -8.80 4.84
N LEU A 286 0.67 -9.43 4.48
CA LEU A 286 -0.68 -8.89 4.70
C LEU A 286 -1.05 -8.68 6.17
N GLY A 287 -0.59 -9.56 7.07
CA GLY A 287 -0.90 -9.52 8.49
C GLY A 287 -2.40 -9.43 8.77
N SER A 288 -2.82 -8.37 9.45
CA SER A 288 -4.23 -8.13 9.80
C SER A 288 -5.14 -7.74 8.62
N GLY A 289 -4.63 -7.60 7.40
CA GLY A 289 -5.44 -7.28 6.22
C GLY A 289 -5.73 -5.79 5.99
N THR A 290 -5.01 -4.88 6.64
CA THR A 290 -5.26 -3.42 6.53
C THR A 290 -5.20 -2.94 5.07
N THR A 291 -4.17 -3.35 4.32
CA THR A 291 -4.00 -2.90 2.92
C THR A 291 -5.18 -3.30 2.04
N CYS A 292 -5.65 -4.55 2.16
CA CYS A 292 -6.82 -5.04 1.42
C CYS A 292 -8.11 -4.32 1.84
N ALA A 293 -8.31 -4.10 3.14
CA ALA A 293 -9.49 -3.39 3.65
C ALA A 293 -9.58 -1.97 3.07
N VAL A 294 -8.46 -1.23 3.09
CA VAL A 294 -8.39 0.13 2.57
C VAL A 294 -8.50 0.17 1.05
N ALA A 295 -7.78 -0.71 0.34
CA ALA A 295 -7.87 -0.80 -1.12
C ALA A 295 -9.31 -1.08 -1.58
N HIS A 296 -10.01 -2.00 -0.90
CA HIS A 296 -11.40 -2.33 -1.17
C HIS A 296 -12.34 -1.15 -0.95
N LYS A 297 -12.28 -0.51 0.24
CA LYS A 297 -13.10 0.68 0.57
C LYS A 297 -12.88 1.82 -0.43
N MET A 298 -11.67 1.92 -0.97
CA MET A 298 -11.27 2.91 -1.95
C MET A 298 -11.57 2.50 -3.41
N GLY A 299 -12.09 1.31 -3.67
CA GLY A 299 -12.44 0.85 -5.02
C GLY A 299 -11.23 0.49 -5.89
N ARG A 300 -10.18 -0.09 -5.29
CA ARG A 300 -9.02 -0.67 -5.98
C ARG A 300 -9.17 -2.18 -6.05
N GLN A 301 -8.55 -2.81 -7.05
CA GLN A 301 -8.34 -4.26 -7.02
C GLN A 301 -7.18 -4.57 -6.08
N TYR A 302 -7.18 -5.74 -5.45
CA TYR A 302 -6.12 -6.09 -4.52
C TYR A 302 -5.80 -7.58 -4.51
N ILE A 303 -4.55 -7.88 -4.17
CA ILE A 303 -4.07 -9.22 -3.84
C ILE A 303 -3.37 -9.13 -2.49
N GLY A 304 -3.86 -9.88 -1.51
CA GLY A 304 -3.24 -10.04 -0.20
C GLY A 304 -2.67 -11.46 -0.03
N ILE A 305 -1.45 -11.57 0.47
CA ILE A 305 -0.79 -12.85 0.78
C ILE A 305 -0.36 -12.88 2.24
N GLU A 306 -0.79 -13.91 2.96
CA GLU A 306 -0.36 -14.20 4.32
C GLU A 306 0.01 -15.68 4.41
N GLN A 307 1.12 -15.98 5.08
CA GLN A 307 1.60 -17.36 5.21
C GLN A 307 1.09 -18.05 6.47
N MET A 308 0.67 -17.28 7.47
CA MET A 308 0.27 -17.80 8.77
C MET A 308 -1.20 -18.24 8.79
N ASP A 309 -1.50 -19.28 9.59
CA ASP A 309 -2.86 -19.84 9.70
C ASP A 309 -3.89 -18.85 10.24
N TYR A 310 -3.46 -17.82 10.98
CA TYR A 310 -4.38 -16.79 11.48
C TYR A 310 -5.05 -15.97 10.37
N ILE A 311 -4.62 -16.08 9.11
CA ILE A 311 -5.22 -15.35 7.98
C ILE A 311 -6.74 -15.56 7.93
N GLU A 312 -7.21 -16.77 8.22
CA GLU A 312 -8.63 -17.14 8.22
C GLU A 312 -9.40 -16.44 9.35
N ASP A 313 -8.78 -16.34 10.52
CA ASP A 313 -9.41 -15.75 11.71
C ASP A 313 -9.32 -14.22 11.77
N ILE A 314 -8.36 -13.63 11.06
CA ILE A 314 -8.08 -12.19 11.15
C ILE A 314 -8.36 -11.52 9.82
N ALA A 315 -7.52 -11.73 8.79
CA ALA A 315 -7.63 -11.00 7.52
C ALA A 315 -8.92 -11.35 6.77
N VAL A 316 -9.27 -12.63 6.67
CA VAL A 316 -10.50 -13.08 5.99
C VAL A 316 -11.74 -12.56 6.71
N LYS A 317 -11.85 -12.76 8.04
CA LYS A 317 -12.97 -12.22 8.83
C LYS A 317 -13.05 -10.70 8.79
N ARG A 318 -11.92 -10.00 8.78
CA ARG A 318 -11.88 -8.54 8.61
C ARG A 318 -12.47 -8.15 7.25
N MET A 319 -12.07 -8.80 6.16
CA MET A 319 -12.61 -8.52 4.83
C MET A 319 -14.10 -8.82 4.73
N GLN A 320 -14.59 -9.90 5.37
CA GLN A 320 -16.03 -10.17 5.43
C GLN A 320 -16.81 -9.05 6.13
N LYS A 321 -16.28 -8.50 7.22
CA LYS A 321 -16.87 -7.33 7.93
C LYS A 321 -16.76 -6.03 7.13
N VAL A 322 -15.67 -5.81 6.38
CA VAL A 322 -15.53 -4.66 5.47
C VAL A 322 -16.59 -4.68 4.37
N ILE A 323 -16.86 -5.85 3.80
CA ILE A 323 -17.89 -6.03 2.78
C ILE A 323 -19.29 -5.94 3.39
N GLY A 324 -19.47 -6.38 4.65
CA GLY A 324 -20.77 -6.38 5.31
C GLY A 324 -21.72 -7.38 4.67
N LYS A 325 -21.38 -8.68 4.72
CA LYS A 325 -22.23 -9.75 4.19
C LYS A 325 -23.08 -10.39 5.28
N THR A 326 -24.28 -10.78 4.86
CA THR A 326 -24.96 -11.97 5.40
C THR A 326 -24.35 -13.19 4.72
N VAL A 327 -23.74 -14.08 5.50
CA VAL A 327 -23.17 -15.34 5.02
C VAL A 327 -24.32 -16.23 4.61
N LYS A 328 -24.31 -16.69 3.34
CA LYS A 328 -25.21 -17.75 2.87
C LYS A 328 -24.41 -19.00 2.53
N LYS A 329 -24.89 -20.16 2.95
CA LYS A 329 -24.38 -21.47 2.52
C LYS A 329 -25.58 -22.26 2.04
N ASP A 330 -25.48 -22.82 0.84
CA ASP A 330 -26.58 -23.59 0.22
C ASP A 330 -27.91 -22.80 0.19
N ASP A 331 -27.83 -21.50 -0.15
CA ASP A 331 -28.93 -20.52 -0.17
C ASP A 331 -29.61 -20.19 1.18
N GLU A 332 -29.19 -20.81 2.29
CA GLU A 332 -29.65 -20.47 3.64
C GLU A 332 -28.78 -19.40 4.31
N LEU A 333 -29.42 -18.48 5.03
CA LEU A 333 -28.78 -17.43 5.81
C LEU A 333 -28.13 -18.04 7.06
N LEU A 334 -26.80 -18.08 7.11
CA LEU A 334 -26.06 -18.61 8.28
C LEU A 334 -25.81 -17.56 9.36
N GLU A 335 -25.37 -16.35 8.98
CA GLU A 335 -24.96 -15.32 9.94
C GLU A 335 -24.96 -13.93 9.30
N SER A 336 -25.35 -12.89 10.04
CA SER A 336 -25.14 -11.50 9.66
C SER A 336 -23.87 -11.00 10.33
N LEU A 337 -22.84 -10.68 9.56
CA LEU A 337 -21.61 -10.10 10.10
C LEU A 337 -21.77 -8.59 10.28
N ASP A 338 -21.36 -8.08 11.43
CA ASP A 338 -21.31 -6.63 11.68
C ASP A 338 -20.44 -5.93 10.64
N PHE A 339 -21.01 -4.91 10.03
CA PHE A 339 -20.35 -4.07 9.04
C PHE A 339 -19.29 -3.15 9.68
N ASP A 340 -18.08 -3.11 9.12
CA ASP A 340 -17.02 -2.19 9.57
C ASP A 340 -17.28 -0.75 9.09
N ALA A 341 -17.99 0.01 9.92
CA ALA A 341 -18.20 1.45 9.76
C ALA A 341 -17.02 2.32 10.26
N GLY A 342 -15.94 1.71 10.79
CA GLY A 342 -14.80 2.41 11.36
C GLY A 342 -13.69 2.74 10.36
N GLY A 343 -12.55 3.21 10.88
CA GLY A 343 -11.38 3.55 10.07
C GLY A 343 -11.70 4.63 9.04
N ILE A 344 -11.41 4.34 7.76
CA ILE A 344 -11.62 5.31 6.68
C ILE A 344 -13.02 5.27 6.07
N SER A 345 -13.93 4.41 6.55
CA SER A 345 -15.24 4.19 5.93
C SER A 345 -16.00 5.51 5.72
N LYS A 346 -16.01 6.40 6.72
CA LYS A 346 -16.64 7.73 6.60
C LYS A 346 -15.94 8.65 5.59
N SER A 347 -14.61 8.63 5.51
CA SER A 347 -13.86 9.58 4.66
C SER A 347 -13.96 9.23 3.17
N VAL A 348 -14.27 7.97 2.84
CA VAL A 348 -14.45 7.51 1.46
C VAL A 348 -15.91 7.16 1.11
N ASP A 349 -16.86 7.52 2.00
CA ASP A 349 -18.29 7.20 1.86
C ASP A 349 -18.55 5.72 1.58
N TRP A 350 -17.90 4.84 2.36
CA TRP A 350 -18.03 3.40 2.23
C TRP A 350 -19.35 2.91 2.83
N GLN A 351 -20.12 2.18 2.02
CA GLN A 351 -21.44 1.64 2.37
C GLN A 351 -21.49 0.11 2.33
N GLY A 352 -20.34 -0.56 2.22
CA GLY A 352 -20.25 -2.01 2.07
C GLY A 352 -20.42 -2.50 0.64
N GLY A 353 -20.41 -3.82 0.48
CA GLY A 353 -20.52 -4.53 -0.79
C GLY A 353 -19.19 -4.98 -1.40
N GLY A 354 -19.29 -5.59 -2.58
CA GLY A 354 -18.18 -6.22 -3.30
C GLY A 354 -17.94 -7.68 -2.90
N GLU A 355 -16.84 -8.23 -3.39
CA GLU A 355 -16.46 -9.62 -3.19
C GLU A 355 -14.94 -9.78 -3.15
N PHE A 356 -14.50 -10.89 -2.57
CA PHE A 356 -13.11 -11.32 -2.62
C PHE A 356 -13.08 -12.84 -2.75
N ILE A 357 -12.01 -13.35 -3.33
CA ILE A 357 -11.77 -14.78 -3.45
C ILE A 357 -10.67 -15.15 -2.47
N TYR A 358 -10.94 -16.16 -1.65
CA TYR A 358 -9.95 -16.80 -0.79
C TYR A 358 -9.50 -18.11 -1.41
N PHE A 359 -8.19 -18.31 -1.45
CA PHE A 359 -7.58 -19.57 -1.89
C PHE A 359 -6.24 -19.77 -1.20
N GLU A 360 -5.84 -21.03 -1.11
CA GLU A 360 -4.62 -21.48 -0.44
C GLU A 360 -3.68 -22.12 -1.45
N LEU A 361 -2.38 -21.91 -1.28
CA LEU A 361 -1.38 -22.69 -1.99
C LEU A 361 -1.31 -24.08 -1.38
N ASP A 362 -1.81 -25.08 -2.10
CA ASP A 362 -1.64 -26.48 -1.75
C ASP A 362 -0.31 -27.01 -2.33
N LYS A 363 0.34 -27.90 -1.59
CA LYS A 363 1.53 -28.58 -2.10
C LYS A 363 1.10 -29.59 -3.15
N TYR A 364 1.64 -29.46 -4.36
CA TYR A 364 1.28 -30.28 -5.52
C TYR A 364 1.23 -31.77 -5.18
N ASN A 365 0.02 -32.34 -5.16
CA ASN A 365 -0.29 -33.73 -4.81
C ASN A 365 0.24 -34.25 -3.45
N GLN A 366 0.77 -33.39 -2.57
CA GLN A 366 1.41 -33.85 -1.33
C GLN A 366 0.41 -34.56 -0.42
N LYS A 367 -0.83 -34.11 -0.37
CA LYS A 367 -1.91 -34.79 0.37
C LYS A 367 -2.08 -36.25 -0.05
N TYR A 368 -1.92 -36.54 -1.35
CA TYR A 368 -2.02 -37.90 -1.87
C TYR A 368 -0.78 -38.72 -1.49
N ILE A 369 0.42 -38.12 -1.58
CA ILE A 369 1.68 -38.73 -1.16
C ILE A 369 1.65 -39.06 0.35
N ASP A 370 1.14 -38.15 1.18
CA ASP A 370 1.05 -38.33 2.63
C ASP A 370 0.07 -39.45 2.99
N LYS A 371 -1.11 -39.49 2.35
CA LYS A 371 -2.06 -40.60 2.47
C LYS A 371 -1.42 -41.92 2.04
N LEU A 372 -0.68 -41.94 0.93
CA LEU A 372 0.08 -43.11 0.46
C LEU A 372 1.13 -43.57 1.47
N ASN A 373 1.86 -42.63 2.07
CA ASN A 373 2.89 -42.94 3.08
C ASN A 373 2.28 -43.45 4.38
N ALA A 374 1.14 -42.90 4.82
CA ALA A 374 0.42 -43.40 5.98
C ALA A 374 -0.08 -44.83 5.78
N ILE A 375 -0.65 -45.11 4.59
CA ILE A 375 -1.02 -46.48 4.18
C ILE A 375 0.19 -47.41 4.23
N LYS A 376 1.34 -47.01 3.65
CA LYS A 376 2.58 -47.79 3.66
C LYS A 376 3.11 -48.07 5.08
N ARG A 377 2.81 -47.23 6.06
CA ARG A 377 3.18 -47.42 7.48
C ARG A 377 2.21 -48.33 8.25
N GLY A 378 1.28 -48.99 7.57
CA GLY A 378 0.34 -49.93 8.19
C GLY A 378 -0.97 -49.29 8.67
N HIS A 379 -1.23 -48.03 8.33
CA HIS A 379 -2.49 -47.34 8.68
C HIS A 379 -3.55 -47.43 7.56
N GLY A 380 -3.36 -48.31 6.58
CA GLY A 380 -4.25 -48.48 5.43
C GLY A 380 -5.07 -49.77 5.48
N THR A 381 -6.32 -49.69 5.04
CA THR A 381 -7.19 -50.82 4.66
C THR A 381 -7.40 -50.84 3.14
N ALA A 382 -7.87 -51.96 2.57
CA ALA A 382 -8.20 -52.07 1.14
C ALA A 382 -9.10 -50.90 0.68
N LYS A 383 -10.13 -50.61 1.48
CA LYS A 383 -11.07 -49.51 1.24
C LYS A 383 -10.40 -48.14 1.21
N THR A 384 -9.44 -47.86 2.09
CA THR A 384 -8.73 -46.57 2.08
C THR A 384 -7.78 -46.43 0.90
N ILE A 385 -7.22 -47.54 0.39
CA ILE A 385 -6.36 -47.51 -0.79
C ILE A 385 -7.19 -47.27 -2.05
N GLU A 386 -8.33 -47.96 -2.17
CA GLU A 386 -9.28 -47.79 -3.28
C GLU A 386 -9.84 -46.35 -3.32
N GLN A 387 -10.22 -45.81 -2.15
CA GLN A 387 -10.63 -44.40 -2.03
C GLN A 387 -9.53 -43.42 -2.43
N LEU A 388 -8.29 -43.65 -2.00
CA LEU A 388 -7.16 -42.81 -2.39
C LEU A 388 -6.89 -42.88 -3.89
N TYR A 389 -6.99 -44.07 -4.47
CA TYR A 389 -6.82 -44.28 -5.90
C TYR A 389 -7.89 -43.54 -6.72
N ASP A 390 -9.15 -43.57 -6.28
CA ASP A 390 -10.25 -42.82 -6.89
C ASP A 390 -10.07 -41.29 -6.75
N GLU A 391 -9.57 -40.84 -5.59
CA GLU A 391 -9.24 -39.42 -5.41
C GLU A 391 -8.09 -38.98 -6.33
N ILE A 392 -7.05 -39.79 -6.49
CA ILE A 392 -5.90 -39.47 -7.35
C ILE A 392 -6.33 -39.38 -8.81
N THR A 393 -7.09 -40.36 -9.29
CA THR A 393 -7.51 -40.41 -10.70
C THR A 393 -8.49 -39.30 -11.08
N LYS A 394 -9.29 -38.80 -10.12
CA LYS A 394 -10.23 -37.69 -10.37
C LYS A 394 -9.65 -36.30 -10.12
N HIS A 395 -8.73 -36.16 -9.17
CA HIS A 395 -8.38 -34.85 -8.61
C HIS A 395 -6.88 -34.58 -8.51
N ALA A 396 -6.01 -35.58 -8.67
CA ALA A 396 -4.57 -35.35 -8.68
C ALA A 396 -4.08 -34.86 -10.05
N PHE A 397 -3.08 -33.99 -10.03
CA PHE A 397 -2.38 -33.60 -11.24
C PHE A 397 -1.28 -34.62 -11.54
N LEU A 398 -1.58 -35.63 -12.35
CA LEU A 398 -0.60 -36.66 -12.71
C LEU A 398 0.48 -36.07 -13.64
N ASN A 399 1.73 -36.47 -13.43
CA ASN A 399 2.81 -36.09 -14.35
C ASN A 399 2.52 -36.67 -15.75
N TYR A 400 2.96 -35.99 -16.81
CA TYR A 400 2.74 -36.42 -18.19
C TYR A 400 3.38 -37.77 -18.50
N ASP A 401 4.42 -38.17 -17.75
CA ASP A 401 5.08 -39.48 -17.83
C ASP A 401 4.25 -40.62 -17.20
N VAL A 402 3.16 -40.30 -16.48
CA VAL A 402 2.25 -41.32 -15.95
C VAL A 402 1.26 -41.67 -17.04
N GLU A 403 1.38 -42.89 -17.58
CA GLU A 403 0.38 -43.46 -18.49
C GLU A 403 -0.96 -43.62 -17.74
N SER A 404 -1.79 -42.58 -17.81
CA SER A 404 -3.08 -42.49 -17.14
C SER A 404 -4.01 -43.63 -17.54
N GLU A 405 -3.91 -44.12 -18.78
CA GLU A 405 -4.63 -45.31 -19.25
C GLU A 405 -4.20 -46.60 -18.52
N LYS A 406 -2.90 -46.82 -18.32
CA LYS A 406 -2.40 -47.97 -17.54
C LYS A 406 -2.78 -47.85 -16.08
N LEU A 407 -2.71 -46.63 -15.52
CA LEU A 407 -3.19 -46.38 -14.17
C LEU A 407 -4.65 -46.80 -14.07
N LEU A 408 -5.55 -46.22 -14.87
CA LEU A 408 -6.99 -46.51 -14.87
C LEU A 408 -7.31 -48.00 -15.12
N ALA A 409 -6.56 -48.67 -15.99
CA ALA A 409 -6.71 -50.08 -16.28
C ALA A 409 -6.38 -50.98 -15.07
N SER A 410 -5.42 -50.57 -14.23
CA SER A 410 -5.03 -51.35 -13.05
C SER A 410 -6.04 -51.33 -11.91
N LYS A 411 -7.13 -50.55 -12.00
CA LYS A 411 -8.19 -50.50 -10.97
C LYS A 411 -8.80 -51.88 -10.72
N LYS A 412 -9.07 -52.64 -11.78
CA LYS A 412 -9.62 -54.02 -11.67
C LYS A 412 -8.67 -55.00 -11.01
N ASP A 413 -7.36 -54.78 -11.15
CA ASP A 413 -6.35 -55.61 -10.49
C ASP A 413 -6.21 -55.22 -9.03
N PHE A 414 -6.43 -53.94 -8.71
CA PHE A 414 -6.44 -53.42 -7.36
C PHE A 414 -7.64 -53.89 -6.53
N GLU A 415 -8.84 -53.91 -7.12
CA GLU A 415 -10.07 -54.43 -6.51
C GLU A 415 -9.97 -55.93 -6.17
N LYS A 416 -9.08 -56.67 -6.85
CA LYS A 416 -8.83 -58.10 -6.63
C LYS A 416 -7.75 -58.39 -5.59
N LEU A 417 -7.00 -57.38 -5.13
CA LEU A 417 -5.99 -57.56 -4.08
C LEU A 417 -6.69 -57.83 -2.74
N SER A 418 -6.69 -59.08 -2.30
CA SER A 418 -7.00 -59.43 -0.92
C SER A 418 -5.80 -59.00 -0.05
N LEU A 419 -6.04 -58.08 0.88
CA LEU A 419 -5.05 -57.65 1.87
C LEU A 419 -4.82 -58.69 2.95
#